data_AF-A0A814SC04-F1
#
_entry.id   AF-A0A814SC04-F1
#
_cell.length_a   1.000
_cell.length_b   1.000
_cell.length_c   1.000
_cell.angle_alpha   90.00
_cell.angle_beta   90.00
_cell.angle_gamma   90.00
#
_symmetry.space_group_name_H-M   'P 1'
#
loop_
_entity.id
_entity.type
_entity.pdbx_description
1 polymer ?
#
loop_
_entity_poly.entity_id
_entity_poly.type
_entity_poly.pdbx_seq_one_letter_code
_entity_poly.pdbx_strand_id
1 'polypeptide(L)'
;MIKQHLTDVRVLDIQRSRSGIFTLYATYVNSFNRLLNDFTQILAANGQTTIKIFVPRSIQRIKDTEKVAFVKRVDLEVPESRIIDALMETGFNVESVVRLTNKERNTPTLTIKIIFNDSQNRNTFVQTGLQIDSRHFSAESRIHSIPRC
;
A
#
# COMPACT_ATOMS: atom_id res chain seq x y z
N MET A 1 -22.19 -16.60 -13.60
CA MET A 1 -20.99 -17.01 -14.37
C MET A 1 -19.81 -16.17 -13.85
N ILE A 2 -18.68 -16.76 -13.39
CA ILE A 2 -17.60 -16.02 -12.69
C ILE A 2 -17.09 -14.79 -13.47
N LYS A 3 -17.04 -14.86 -14.80
CA LYS A 3 -16.63 -13.74 -15.68
C LYS A 3 -17.45 -12.45 -15.48
N GLN A 4 -18.72 -12.55 -15.07
CA GLN A 4 -19.59 -11.38 -14.86
C GLN A 4 -19.20 -10.56 -13.62
N HIS A 5 -18.51 -11.17 -12.66
CA HIS A 5 -18.01 -10.49 -11.45
C HIS A 5 -16.60 -9.92 -11.62
N LEU A 6 -16.00 -10.11 -12.80
CA LEU A 6 -14.59 -9.78 -13.09
C LEU A 6 -14.47 -8.98 -14.40
N THR A 7 -15.52 -8.26 -14.79
CA THR A 7 -15.58 -7.52 -16.07
C THR A 7 -14.53 -6.40 -16.18
N ASP A 8 -14.06 -5.89 -15.05
CA ASP A 8 -12.99 -4.91 -14.92
C ASP A 8 -11.60 -5.55 -14.77
N VAL A 9 -11.53 -6.86 -14.51
CA VAL A 9 -10.30 -7.60 -14.33
C VAL A 9 -9.78 -8.09 -15.69
N ARG A 10 -8.77 -7.38 -16.20
CA ARG A 10 -8.00 -7.81 -17.36
C ARG A 10 -7.06 -8.96 -16.97
N VAL A 11 -7.56 -10.18 -17.07
CA VAL A 11 -6.78 -11.42 -16.93
C VAL A 11 -6.03 -11.66 -18.24
N LEU A 12 -4.70 -11.73 -18.17
CA LEU A 12 -3.84 -12.02 -19.31
C LEU A 12 -3.84 -13.52 -19.61
N ASP A 13 -3.68 -14.34 -18.57
CA ASP A 13 -3.56 -15.79 -18.69
C ASP A 13 -4.00 -16.50 -17.41
N ILE A 14 -4.52 -17.72 -17.55
CA ILE A 14 -4.88 -18.62 -16.46
C ILE A 14 -4.25 -19.97 -16.74
N GLN A 15 -3.24 -20.33 -15.96
CA GLN A 15 -2.58 -21.62 -16.07
C GLN A 15 -3.07 -22.57 -14.98
N ARG A 16 -3.47 -23.77 -15.38
CA ARG A 16 -3.82 -24.84 -14.45
C ARG A 16 -2.66 -25.83 -14.38
N SER A 17 -2.09 -25.99 -13.19
CA SER A 17 -1.09 -27.02 -12.95
C SER A 17 -1.74 -28.42 -12.90
N ARG A 18 -0.92 -29.46 -13.10
CA ARG A 18 -1.36 -30.86 -12.90
C ARG A 18 -1.82 -31.14 -11.46
N SER A 19 -1.36 -30.36 -10.48
CA SER A 19 -1.80 -30.43 -9.08
C SER A 19 -3.13 -29.70 -8.81
N GLY A 20 -3.76 -29.10 -9.82
CA GLY A 20 -5.03 -28.38 -9.67
C GLY A 20 -4.87 -26.95 -9.16
N ILE A 21 -3.65 -26.40 -9.13
CA ILE A 21 -3.40 -25.00 -8.78
C ILE A 21 -3.69 -24.13 -10.01
N PHE A 22 -4.45 -23.07 -9.81
CA PHE A 22 -4.68 -22.04 -10.81
C PHE A 22 -3.74 -20.86 -10.56
N THR A 23 -2.94 -20.52 -11.56
CA THR A 23 -2.11 -19.31 -11.56
C THR A 23 -2.78 -18.29 -12.49
N LEU A 24 -3.22 -17.17 -11.93
CA LEU A 24 -3.77 -16.06 -12.70
C LEU A 24 -2.71 -14.98 -12.90
N TYR A 25 -2.53 -14.57 -14.16
CA TYR A 25 -1.68 -13.45 -14.53
C TYR A 25 -2.56 -12.25 -14.82
N ALA A 26 -2.39 -11.17 -14.06
CA ALA A 26 -3.06 -9.89 -14.29
C ALA A 26 -2.01 -8.83 -14.65
N THR A 27 -2.22 -8.13 -15.76
CA THR A 27 -1.28 -7.11 -16.28
C THR A 27 -1.39 -5.78 -15.57
N TYR A 28 -2.52 -5.52 -14.90
CA TYR A 28 -2.79 -4.25 -14.23
C TYR A 28 -2.86 -4.45 -12.72
N VAL A 29 -2.22 -3.56 -11.97
CA VAL A 29 -2.20 -3.57 -10.50
C VAL A 29 -3.63 -3.55 -9.93
N ASN A 30 -4.54 -2.79 -10.55
CA ASN A 30 -5.95 -2.74 -10.12
C ASN A 30 -6.66 -4.09 -10.30
N SER A 31 -6.49 -4.74 -11.46
CA SER A 31 -7.02 -6.08 -11.73
C SER A 31 -6.46 -7.11 -10.75
N PHE A 32 -5.16 -7.00 -10.45
CA PHE A 32 -4.48 -7.85 -9.49
C PHE A 32 -5.03 -7.67 -8.06
N ASN A 33 -5.18 -6.42 -7.61
CA ASN A 33 -5.72 -6.11 -6.28
C ASN A 33 -7.19 -6.55 -6.14
N ARG A 34 -8.00 -6.41 -7.19
CA ARG A 34 -9.38 -6.92 -7.24
C ARG A 34 -9.42 -8.43 -7.07
N LEU A 35 -8.61 -9.17 -7.83
CA LEU A 35 -8.49 -10.62 -7.71
C LEU A 35 -8.01 -11.04 -6.32
N LEU A 36 -7.05 -10.32 -5.74
CA LEU A 36 -6.53 -10.65 -4.43
C LEU A 36 -7.56 -10.46 -3.31
N ASN A 37 -8.42 -9.45 -3.42
CA ASN A 37 -9.39 -9.11 -2.38
C ASN A 37 -10.71 -9.90 -2.51
N ASP A 38 -11.22 -10.02 -3.73
CA ASP A 38 -12.61 -10.39 -3.96
C ASP A 38 -12.76 -11.82 -4.49
N PHE A 39 -11.68 -12.41 -5.04
CA PHE A 39 -11.80 -13.68 -5.77
C PHE A 39 -12.21 -14.86 -4.88
N THR A 40 -11.75 -14.91 -3.62
CA THR A 40 -12.22 -15.92 -2.64
C THR A 40 -13.72 -15.83 -2.42
N GLN A 41 -14.24 -14.61 -2.25
CA GLN A 41 -15.67 -14.37 -2.03
C GLN A 41 -16.49 -14.71 -3.28
N ILE A 42 -15.99 -14.33 -4.47
CA ILE A 42 -16.62 -14.65 -5.75
C ILE A 42 -16.69 -16.17 -5.96
N LEU A 43 -15.63 -16.91 -5.64
CA LEU A 43 -15.60 -18.36 -5.75
C LEU A 43 -16.56 -19.03 -4.76
N ALA A 44 -16.58 -18.58 -3.51
CA ALA A 44 -17.51 -19.07 -2.49
C ALA A 44 -18.97 -18.83 -2.90
N ALA A 45 -19.29 -17.65 -3.43
CA ALA A 45 -20.62 -17.32 -3.95
C ALA A 45 -21.05 -18.18 -5.16
N ASN A 46 -20.11 -18.81 -5.85
CA ASN A 46 -20.36 -19.70 -6.98
C ASN A 46 -20.17 -21.19 -6.61
N GLY A 47 -20.25 -21.55 -5.31
CA GLY A 47 -20.26 -22.93 -4.83
C GLY A 47 -18.88 -23.59 -4.69
N GLN A 48 -17.79 -22.83 -4.87
CA GLN A 48 -16.41 -23.31 -4.75
C GLN A 48 -15.85 -22.88 -3.37
N THR A 49 -16.16 -23.65 -2.33
CA THR A 49 -15.84 -23.29 -0.92
C THR A 49 -14.45 -23.75 -0.46
N THR A 50 -13.73 -24.55 -1.24
CA THR A 50 -12.47 -25.22 -0.83
C THR A 50 -11.21 -24.70 -1.53
N ILE A 51 -11.29 -23.62 -2.32
CA ILE A 51 -10.12 -23.09 -3.03
C ILE A 51 -9.26 -22.25 -2.07
N LYS A 52 -8.04 -22.73 -1.80
CA LYS A 52 -7.00 -21.95 -1.11
C LYS A 52 -6.27 -21.08 -2.13
N ILE A 53 -6.55 -19.78 -2.12
CA ILE A 53 -5.80 -18.80 -2.91
C ILE A 53 -4.49 -18.51 -2.19
N PHE A 54 -3.37 -18.90 -2.80
CA PHE A 54 -2.04 -18.61 -2.29
C PHE A 54 -1.49 -17.36 -2.98
N VAL A 55 -1.28 -16.30 -2.20
CA VAL A 55 -0.60 -15.09 -2.65
C VAL A 55 0.85 -15.13 -2.14
N PRO A 56 1.85 -15.02 -3.02
CA PRO A 56 3.24 -14.88 -2.60
C PRO A 56 3.44 -13.70 -1.63
N ARG A 57 4.24 -13.90 -0.58
CA ARG A 57 4.54 -12.85 0.44
C ARG A 57 5.10 -11.55 -0.15
N SER A 58 5.82 -11.63 -1.27
CA SER A 58 6.36 -10.46 -1.98
C SER A 58 5.26 -9.50 -2.42
N ILE A 59 4.09 -10.02 -2.80
CA ILE A 59 2.93 -9.26 -3.25
C ILE A 59 2.10 -8.76 -2.05
N GLN A 60 1.95 -9.57 -1.00
CA GLN A 60 1.30 -9.11 0.25
C GLN A 60 2.01 -7.89 0.83
N ARG A 61 3.36 -7.87 0.78
CA ARG A 61 4.16 -6.71 1.15
C ARG A 61 3.84 -5.46 0.31
N ILE A 62 3.46 -5.59 -0.96
CA ILE A 62 3.09 -4.44 -1.80
C ILE A 62 1.83 -3.78 -1.24
N LYS A 63 0.79 -4.55 -0.90
CA LYS A 63 -0.47 -4.05 -0.34
C LYS A 63 -0.27 -3.31 0.99
N ASP A 64 0.58 -3.83 1.87
CA ASP A 64 0.91 -3.17 3.14
C ASP A 64 1.74 -1.90 2.93
N THR A 65 2.53 -1.82 1.86
CA THR A 65 3.31 -0.63 1.51
C THR A 65 2.54 0.47 0.78
N GLU A 66 1.38 0.17 0.20
CA GLU A 66 0.52 1.16 -0.45
C GLU A 66 0.01 2.21 0.55
N LYS A 67 -0.16 1.81 1.82
CA LYS A 67 -0.57 2.67 2.92
C LYS A 67 0.58 3.43 3.59
N VAL A 68 1.81 3.30 3.10
CA VAL A 68 2.98 3.86 3.77
C VAL A 68 3.59 5.00 2.95
N ALA A 69 3.81 6.14 3.60
CA ALA A 69 4.60 7.25 3.08
C ALA A 69 5.88 7.47 3.89
N PHE A 70 6.92 7.96 3.22
CA PHE A 70 8.14 8.43 3.88
C PHE A 70 8.26 9.93 3.66
N VAL A 71 8.50 10.65 4.76
CA VAL A 71 8.63 12.10 4.76
C VAL A 71 10.01 12.43 5.29
N LYS A 72 10.78 13.18 4.50
CA LYS A 72 12.14 13.59 4.82
C LYS A 72 12.15 15.02 5.36
N ARG A 73 13.28 15.41 5.94
CA ARG A 73 13.55 16.75 6.48
C ARG A 73 12.59 17.14 7.62
N VAL A 74 12.16 16.16 8.40
CA VAL A 74 11.36 16.38 9.61
C VAL A 74 12.29 16.66 10.77
N ASP A 75 12.22 17.87 11.31
CA ASP A 75 13.03 18.28 12.46
C ASP A 75 12.91 17.29 13.61
N LEU A 76 14.02 17.02 14.30
CA LEU A 76 14.08 16.14 15.45
C LEU A 76 13.29 16.70 16.65
N GLU A 77 13.15 18.02 16.73
CA GLU A 77 12.41 18.69 17.80
C GLU A 77 10.89 18.45 17.73
N VAL A 78 10.37 18.11 16.55
CA VAL A 78 8.93 17.85 16.37
C VAL A 78 8.62 16.40 16.81
N PRO A 79 7.88 16.19 17.92
CA PRO A 79 7.57 14.85 18.38
C PRO A 79 6.56 14.16 17.45
N GLU A 80 6.62 12.83 17.37
CA GLU A 80 5.71 12.02 16.54
C GLU A 80 4.23 12.25 16.88
N SER A 81 3.91 12.45 18.15
CA SER A 81 2.55 12.77 18.61
C SER A 81 2.03 14.05 17.97
N ARG A 82 2.83 15.12 17.92
CA ARG A 82 2.42 16.39 17.30
C ARG A 82 2.17 16.24 15.80
N ILE A 83 2.92 15.36 15.14
CA ILE A 83 2.74 15.05 13.71
C ILE A 83 1.44 14.28 13.50
N ILE A 84 1.15 13.31 14.37
CA ILE A 84 -0.12 12.56 14.36
C ILE A 84 -1.30 13.52 14.54
N ASP A 85 -1.24 14.41 15.54
CA ASP A 85 -2.29 15.40 15.80
C ASP A 85 -2.51 16.31 14.59
N ALA A 86 -1.44 16.86 14.00
CA ALA A 86 -1.54 17.72 12.82
C ALA A 86 -2.12 17.00 11.59
N LEU A 87 -1.79 15.72 11.40
CA LEU A 87 -2.36 14.89 10.33
C LEU A 87 -3.87 14.69 10.54
N MET A 88 -4.29 14.39 11.78
CA MET A 88 -5.72 14.22 12.09
C MET A 88 -6.49 15.53 11.99
N GLU A 89 -5.92 16.66 12.45
CA GLU A 89 -6.52 18.01 12.32
C GLU A 89 -6.72 18.42 10.85
N THR A 90 -5.85 17.98 9.96
CA THR A 90 -5.95 18.22 8.50
C THR A 90 -6.84 17.21 7.77
N GLY A 91 -7.44 16.27 8.50
CA GLY A 91 -8.38 15.27 7.96
C GLY A 91 -7.73 14.00 7.43
N PHE A 92 -6.41 13.81 7.62
CA PHE A 92 -5.75 12.56 7.27
C PHE A 92 -5.92 11.52 8.37
N ASN A 93 -6.37 10.33 7.97
CA ASN A 93 -6.55 9.23 8.89
C ASN A 93 -5.31 8.32 8.91
N VAL A 94 -4.59 8.34 10.04
CA VAL A 94 -3.31 7.64 10.21
C VAL A 94 -3.38 6.59 11.31
N GLU A 95 -2.70 5.46 11.07
CA GLU A 95 -2.55 4.36 12.02
C GLU A 95 -1.36 4.61 12.94
N SER A 96 -0.24 5.06 12.39
CA SER A 96 0.96 5.38 13.17
C SER A 96 1.94 6.27 12.42
N VAL A 97 2.75 7.00 13.19
CA VAL A 97 3.92 7.73 12.71
C VAL A 97 5.13 7.21 13.47
N VAL A 98 6.21 6.88 12.76
CA VAL A 98 7.44 6.34 13.35
C VAL A 98 8.64 7.05 12.76
N ARG A 99 9.48 7.64 13.59
CA ARG A 99 10.75 8.23 13.19
C ARG A 99 11.77 7.13 12.95
N LEU A 100 12.38 7.16 11.76
CA LEU A 100 13.39 6.18 11.41
C LEU A 100 14.67 6.46 12.19
N THR A 101 15.33 5.41 12.67
CA THR A 101 16.65 5.47 13.29
C THR A 101 17.73 4.98 12.33
N ASN A 102 18.92 5.55 12.42
CA ASN A 102 20.09 5.05 11.73
C ASN A 102 20.47 3.70 12.37
N LYS A 103 20.55 2.64 11.56
CA LYS A 103 20.85 1.28 12.03
C LYS A 103 22.23 1.13 12.68
N GLU A 104 23.20 1.95 12.29
CA GLU A 104 24.57 1.84 12.78
C GLU A 104 24.78 2.59 14.10
N ARG A 105 24.09 3.72 14.28
CA ARG A 105 24.30 4.64 15.41
C ARG A 105 23.12 4.71 16.37
N ASN A 106 22.01 4.04 16.05
CA ASN A 106 20.73 4.10 16.75
C ASN A 106 20.23 5.53 17.00
N THR A 107 20.63 6.48 16.15
CA THR A 107 20.24 7.88 16.27
C THR A 107 18.98 8.17 15.45
N PRO A 108 18.05 9.01 15.93
CA PRO A 108 16.90 9.44 15.16
C PRO A 108 17.35 10.16 13.87
N THR A 109 16.64 9.89 12.79
CA THR A 109 16.87 10.57 11.51
C THR A 109 15.82 11.66 11.28
N LEU A 110 16.10 12.53 10.30
CA LEU A 110 15.14 13.51 9.79
C LEU A 110 14.08 12.87 8.87
N THR A 111 13.87 11.56 8.96
CA THR A 111 12.89 10.83 8.15
C THR A 111 11.88 10.16 9.06
N ILE A 112 10.60 10.35 8.77
CA ILE A 112 9.50 9.64 9.40
C ILE A 112 8.83 8.72 8.38
N LYS A 113 8.30 7.61 8.89
CA LYS A 113 7.39 6.70 8.22
C LYS A 113 5.99 6.97 8.74
N ILE A 114 5.05 7.24 7.84
CA ILE A 114 3.64 7.40 8.15
C ILE A 114 2.90 6.20 7.59
N ILE A 115 2.09 5.56 8.42
CA ILE A 115 1.19 4.46 8.05
C ILE A 115 -0.24 5.00 8.10
N PHE A 116 -0.90 5.00 6.96
CA PHE A 116 -2.28 5.46 6.81
C PHE A 116 -3.26 4.30 6.99
N ASN A 117 -4.50 4.60 7.40
CA ASN A 117 -5.54 3.57 7.51
C ASN A 117 -5.94 3.01 6.12
N ASP A 118 -5.83 3.81 5.07
CA ASP A 118 -6.13 3.44 3.69
C ASP A 118 -5.16 4.08 2.67
N SER A 119 -5.10 3.52 1.47
CA SER A 119 -4.19 3.97 0.41
C SER A 119 -4.64 5.27 -0.28
N GLN A 120 -5.94 5.61 -0.22
CA GLN A 120 -6.46 6.85 -0.79
C GLN A 120 -6.00 8.05 0.02
N ASN A 121 -6.12 7.99 1.36
CA ASN A 121 -5.59 9.00 2.29
C ASN A 121 -4.08 9.23 2.05
N ARG A 122 -3.32 8.14 1.95
CA ARG A 122 -1.89 8.21 1.63
C ARG A 122 -1.63 8.91 0.29
N ASN A 123 -2.40 8.60 -0.75
CA ASN A 123 -2.21 9.20 -2.07
C ASN A 123 -2.53 10.70 -2.07
N THR A 124 -3.62 11.10 -1.40
CA THR A 124 -3.95 12.52 -1.20
C THR A 124 -2.80 13.23 -0.46
N PHE A 125 -2.31 12.65 0.63
CA PHE A 125 -1.20 13.21 1.40
C PHE A 125 0.07 13.40 0.56
N VAL A 126 0.43 12.43 -0.28
CA VAL A 126 1.61 12.54 -1.16
C VAL A 126 1.45 13.69 -2.17
N GLN A 127 0.22 13.99 -2.60
CA GLN A 127 -0.05 15.07 -3.55
C GLN A 127 -0.10 16.45 -2.90
N THR A 128 -0.70 16.56 -1.71
CA THR A 128 -0.94 17.84 -1.04
C THR A 128 0.18 18.23 -0.09
N GLY A 129 0.95 17.25 0.40
CA GLY A 129 1.90 17.43 1.50
C GLY A 129 1.20 17.76 2.82
N LEU A 130 1.99 18.14 3.81
CA LEU A 130 1.53 18.63 5.11
C LEU A 130 2.34 19.85 5.53
N GLN A 131 1.69 20.82 6.15
CA GLN A 131 2.36 21.97 6.74
C GLN A 131 2.10 21.98 8.24
N ILE A 132 3.17 21.99 9.05
CA ILE A 132 3.08 22.11 10.52
C ILE A 132 3.95 23.30 10.92
N ASP A 133 3.41 24.22 11.72
CA ASP A 133 4.14 25.36 12.31
C ASP A 133 4.96 26.16 11.27
N SER A 134 4.35 26.49 10.13
CA SER A 134 4.98 27.19 8.99
C SER A 134 6.09 26.42 8.24
N ARG A 135 6.25 25.12 8.50
CA ARG A 135 7.18 24.24 7.78
C ARG A 135 6.42 23.28 6.88
N HIS A 136 6.75 23.26 5.59
CA HIS A 136 6.14 22.37 4.61
C HIS A 136 6.93 21.06 4.52
N PHE A 137 6.21 19.94 4.60
CA PHE A 137 6.74 18.59 4.50
C PHE A 137 6.26 17.94 3.19
N SER A 138 7.21 17.70 2.29
CA SER A 138 6.98 16.97 1.04
C SER A 138 7.25 15.49 1.24
N ALA A 139 6.27 14.63 0.93
CA ALA A 139 6.47 13.19 0.88
C ALA A 139 7.11 12.79 -0.45
N GLU A 140 8.02 11.80 -0.42
CA GLU A 140 8.53 11.24 -1.66
C GLU A 140 7.52 10.27 -2.27
N SER A 141 7.23 10.43 -3.56
CA SER A 141 6.44 9.47 -4.33
C SER A 141 7.22 8.17 -4.46
N ARG A 142 6.57 7.03 -4.18
CA ARG A 142 7.16 5.69 -4.28
C ARG A 142 7.36 5.18 -5.72
N ILE A 143 7.15 6.01 -6.75
CA ILE A 143 7.41 5.59 -8.13
C ILE A 143 8.90 5.33 -8.24
N HIS A 144 9.26 4.04 -8.24
CA HIS A 144 10.58 3.59 -8.61
C HIS A 144 10.84 4.16 -10.00
N SER A 145 11.84 5.02 -10.13
CA SER A 145 12.48 5.27 -11.41
C SER A 145 12.98 3.91 -11.90
N ILE A 146 12.21 3.28 -12.78
CA ILE A 146 12.70 2.18 -13.60
C ILE A 146 13.92 2.76 -14.34
N PRO A 147 15.13 2.21 -14.16
CA PRO A 147 16.26 2.62 -14.97
C PRO A 147 15.85 2.34 -16.42
N ARG A 148 15.82 3.39 -17.25
CA ARG A 148 15.73 3.17 -18.69
C ARG A 148 17.04 2.50 -19.09
N CYS A 149 16.96 1.23 -19.47
CA CYS A 149 17.98 0.58 -20.28
C CYS A 149 18.17 1.35 -21.59
#